data_AF-A0A6J5VCH3-F1
#
_entry.id   AF-A0A6J5VCH3-F1
#
_cell.length_a   1.000
_cell.length_b   1.000
_cell.length_c   1.000
_cell.angle_alpha   90.00
_cell.angle_beta   90.00
_cell.angle_gamma   90.00
#
_symmetry.space_group_name_H-M   'P 1'
#
loop_
_entity.id
_entity.type
_entity.pdbx_description
1 polymer ?
#
loop_
_entity_poly.entity_id
_entity_poly.type
_entity_poly.pdbx_seq_one_letter_code
_entity_poly.pdbx_strand_id
1 'polypeptide(L)'
;MAKEFVVGDDSGWKTNFDYEAWAKDKVFRVGDTLVFNYKAPNHNVFKVNGTGFKECIKPTENEAPLSTGNDKIDLKISGNKWYICSVKDHCELGMKLFITVSDESSAVRGITLSGSYQAFMAVIMAITAIAALST
;
A
#
# COMPACT_ATOMS: atom_id res chain seq x y z
N MET A 1 -5.27 9.63 -8.48
CA MET A 1 -3.84 10.04 -8.51
C MET A 1 -3.18 9.48 -7.27
N ALA A 2 -2.04 8.82 -7.42
CA ALA A 2 -1.28 8.25 -6.31
C ALA A 2 -0.74 9.37 -5.41
N LYS A 3 -0.74 9.12 -4.10
CA LYS A 3 -0.22 10.03 -3.07
C LYS A 3 0.99 9.42 -2.38
N GLU A 4 1.92 10.28 -1.99
CA GLU A 4 2.95 9.91 -1.01
C GLU A 4 2.48 10.33 0.39
N PHE A 5 2.60 9.42 1.35
CA PHE A 5 2.37 9.68 2.77
C PHE A 5 3.69 9.58 3.52
N VAL A 6 4.17 10.72 4.02
CA VAL A 6 5.32 10.74 4.93
C VAL A 6 4.86 10.26 6.30
N VAL A 7 5.31 9.07 6.70
CA VAL A 7 4.89 8.44 7.95
C VAL A 7 5.37 9.28 9.14
N GLY A 8 4.42 9.73 9.96
CA GLY A 8 4.68 10.64 11.08
C GLY A 8 4.80 12.12 10.69
N ASP A 9 4.54 12.49 9.42
CA ASP A 9 4.68 13.84 8.90
C ASP A 9 6.07 14.43 9.26
N ASP A 10 6.12 15.64 9.83
CA ASP A 10 7.39 16.29 10.22
C ASP A 10 8.12 15.57 11.38
N SER A 11 7.43 14.69 12.12
CA SER A 11 8.05 13.90 13.18
C SER A 11 8.85 12.71 12.66
N GLY A 12 8.55 12.23 11.45
CA GLY A 12 9.15 11.04 10.86
C GLY A 12 8.89 9.74 11.64
N TRP A 13 9.70 8.73 11.33
CA TRP A 13 9.65 7.41 11.95
C TRP A 13 10.51 7.38 13.22
N LYS A 14 9.86 7.50 14.39
CA LYS A 14 10.46 7.49 15.73
C LYS A 14 9.60 6.77 16.79
N THR A 15 10.18 6.52 17.96
CA THR A 15 9.48 6.02 19.16
C THR A 15 8.63 7.11 19.83
N ASN A 16 7.71 6.70 20.70
CA ASN A 16 6.81 7.57 21.48
C ASN A 16 6.00 8.54 20.61
N PHE A 17 5.54 8.06 19.46
CA PHE A 17 4.67 8.80 18.54
C PHE A 17 3.40 7.99 18.26
N ASP A 18 2.25 8.65 18.22
CA ASP A 18 0.97 8.01 18.00
C ASP A 18 0.66 7.87 16.51
N TYR A 19 1.12 6.75 15.92
CA TYR A 19 0.85 6.45 14.51
C TYR A 19 -0.60 6.08 14.23
N GLU A 20 -1.36 5.66 15.24
CA GLU A 20 -2.78 5.38 15.09
C GLU A 20 -3.55 6.69 14.89
N ALA A 21 -3.30 7.68 15.74
CA ALA A 21 -3.84 9.03 15.56
C ALA A 21 -3.39 9.65 14.24
N TRP A 22 -2.11 9.48 13.86
CA TRP A 22 -1.61 9.95 12.57
C TRP A 22 -2.33 9.31 11.37
N ALA A 23 -2.64 8.01 11.44
CA ALA A 23 -3.29 7.29 10.35
C ALA A 23 -4.81 7.52 10.27
N LYS A 24 -5.46 7.90 11.38
CA LYS A 24 -6.92 7.90 11.56
C LYS A 24 -7.71 8.60 10.46
N ASP A 25 -7.29 9.79 10.04
CA ASP A 25 -8.02 10.62 9.06
C ASP A 25 -7.42 10.51 7.64
N LYS A 26 -6.50 9.56 7.43
CA LYS A 26 -5.85 9.33 6.14
C LYS A 26 -6.54 8.19 5.40
N VAL A 27 -6.72 8.36 4.09
CA VAL A 27 -7.25 7.33 3.19
C VAL A 27 -6.12 6.81 2.33
N PHE A 28 -5.71 5.57 2.58
CA PHE A 28 -4.69 4.86 1.82
C PHE A 28 -5.33 4.04 0.71
N ARG A 29 -4.83 4.17 -0.51
CA ARG A 29 -5.33 3.44 -1.68
C ARG A 29 -4.21 2.62 -2.29
N VAL A 30 -4.59 1.58 -3.04
CA VAL A 30 -3.65 0.95 -3.96
C VAL A 30 -3.05 2.03 -4.87
N GLY A 31 -1.75 1.96 -5.13
CA GLY A 31 -1.02 2.96 -5.91
C GLY A 31 -0.34 4.05 -5.07
N ASP A 32 -0.79 4.30 -3.83
CA ASP A 32 -0.12 5.24 -2.92
C ASP A 32 1.22 4.68 -2.41
N THR A 33 2.08 5.55 -1.88
CA THR A 33 3.40 5.20 -1.32
C THR A 33 3.53 5.69 0.12
N LEU A 34 4.04 4.84 1.01
CA LEU A 34 4.49 5.25 2.34
C LEU A 34 5.97 5.62 2.29
N VAL A 35 6.34 6.73 2.93
CA VAL A 35 7.73 7.20 3.04
C VAL A 35 8.13 7.24 4.51
N PHE A 36 9.11 6.41 4.89
CA PHE A 36 9.64 6.32 6.24
C PHE A 36 10.97 7.08 6.32
N ASN A 37 10.94 8.21 7.03
CA ASN A 37 12.10 9.08 7.23
C ASN A 37 12.65 8.91 8.64
N TYR A 38 13.95 8.59 8.77
CA TYR A 38 14.62 8.44 10.05
C TYR A 38 16.15 8.48 9.89
N LYS A 39 16.86 8.70 10.99
CA LYS A 39 18.33 8.66 10.98
C LYS A 39 18.82 7.21 10.90
N ALA A 40 19.37 6.81 9.76
CA ALA A 40 20.12 5.56 9.66
C ALA A 40 21.40 5.63 10.52
N PRO A 41 21.84 4.52 11.16
CA PRO A 41 21.25 3.18 11.15
C PRO A 41 20.30 2.92 12.35
N ASN A 42 19.77 3.96 13.00
CA ASN A 42 19.14 3.84 14.31
C ASN A 42 17.76 3.17 14.29
N HIS A 43 17.11 3.13 13.13
CA HIS A 43 15.80 2.53 12.96
C HIS A 43 15.77 1.70 11.68
N ASN A 44 14.68 0.95 11.53
CA ASN A 44 14.43 0.13 10.37
C ASN A 44 12.92 -0.04 10.18
N VAL A 45 12.52 -0.63 9.06
CA VAL A 45 11.12 -0.94 8.76
C VAL A 45 11.00 -2.39 8.34
N PHE A 46 10.24 -3.15 9.12
CA PHE A 46 9.76 -4.48 8.75
C PHE A 46 8.27 -4.41 8.40
N LYS A 47 7.89 -5.07 7.31
CA LYS A 47 6.49 -5.43 7.08
C LYS A 47 6.20 -6.72 7.85
N VAL A 48 5.09 -6.75 8.58
CA VAL A 48 4.69 -7.90 9.40
C VAL A 48 3.21 -8.24 9.19
N ASN A 49 2.76 -9.33 9.80
CA ASN A 49 1.34 -9.67 9.91
C ASN A 49 0.74 -9.09 11.22
N GLY A 50 -0.56 -9.28 11.44
CA GLY A 50 -1.24 -8.78 12.63
C GLY A 50 -0.67 -9.31 13.96
N THR A 51 -0.24 -10.57 14.01
CA THR A 51 0.41 -11.16 15.20
C THR A 51 1.75 -10.50 15.47
N GLY A 52 2.63 -10.42 14.46
CA GLY A 52 3.93 -9.76 14.57
C GLY A 52 3.82 -8.28 14.92
N PHE A 53 2.78 -7.60 14.47
CA PHE A 53 2.48 -6.23 14.89
C PHE A 53 2.05 -6.12 16.35
N LYS A 54 1.20 -7.03 16.81
CA LYS A 54 0.69 -7.02 18.20
C LYS A 54 1.81 -7.37 19.19
N GLU A 55 2.63 -8.35 18.85
CA GLU A 55 3.66 -8.93 19.70
C GLU A 55 5.05 -8.34 19.43
N CYS A 56 5.18 -7.39 18.50
CA CYS A 56 6.44 -6.77 18.10
C CYS A 56 7.50 -7.77 17.61
N ILE A 57 7.06 -8.81 16.91
CA ILE A 57 7.90 -9.88 16.37
C ILE A 57 8.23 -9.57 14.91
N LYS A 58 9.53 -9.49 14.60
CA LYS A 58 10.03 -9.39 13.22
C LYS A 58 9.93 -10.75 12.49
N PRO A 59 9.86 -10.77 11.15
CA PRO A 59 9.89 -12.00 10.37
C PRO A 59 11.17 -12.84 10.60
N THR A 60 11.15 -14.11 10.20
CA THR A 60 12.28 -15.05 10.34
C THR A 60 13.46 -14.66 9.44
N GLU A 61 14.62 -15.29 9.67
CA GLU A 61 15.97 -14.84 9.28
C GLU A 61 16.24 -14.54 7.80
N ASN A 62 15.30 -14.79 6.89
CA ASN A 62 15.48 -14.58 5.45
C ASN A 62 14.87 -13.27 4.92
N GLU A 63 14.17 -12.50 5.76
CA GLU A 63 13.69 -11.18 5.38
C GLU A 63 14.57 -10.10 5.99
N ALA A 64 15.24 -9.33 5.13
CA ALA A 64 15.97 -8.14 5.55
C ALA A 64 15.01 -6.96 5.73
N PRO A 65 15.23 -6.09 6.73
CA PRO A 65 14.44 -4.87 6.86
C PRO A 65 14.87 -3.84 5.82
N LEU A 66 13.99 -2.86 5.59
CA LEU A 66 14.41 -1.60 5.00
C LEU A 66 15.15 -0.78 6.07
N SER A 67 16.27 -0.18 5.69
CA SER A 67 17.24 0.39 6.65
C SER A 67 17.98 1.64 6.12
N THR A 68 17.48 2.28 5.05
CA THR A 68 18.21 3.38 4.38
C THR A 68 18.05 4.74 5.07
N GLY A 69 17.00 4.91 5.88
CA GLY A 69 16.62 6.19 6.48
C GLY A 69 15.67 7.04 5.64
N ASN A 70 15.41 6.65 4.38
CA ASN A 70 14.38 7.21 3.50
C ASN A 70 13.71 6.06 2.72
N ASP A 71 13.09 5.13 3.44
CA ASP A 71 12.53 3.94 2.82
C ASP A 71 11.15 4.22 2.24
N LYS A 72 10.91 3.77 1.00
CA LYS A 72 9.63 3.89 0.32
C LYS A 72 8.96 2.54 0.15
N ILE A 73 7.66 2.47 0.45
CA ILE A 73 6.84 1.27 0.28
C ILE A 73 5.61 1.59 -0.56
N ASP A 74 5.55 1.05 -1.77
CA ASP A 74 4.37 1.15 -2.62
C ASP A 74 3.25 0.24 -2.12
N LEU A 75 2.05 0.79 -1.98
CA LEU A 75 0.85 0.08 -1.59
C LEU A 75 0.24 -0.59 -2.82
N LYS A 76 0.75 -1.78 -3.17
CA LYS A 76 0.34 -2.48 -4.40
C LYS A 76 -0.94 -3.32 -4.29
N ILE A 77 -1.35 -3.65 -3.05
CA ILE A 77 -2.47 -4.55 -2.79
C ILE A 77 -3.32 -3.99 -1.65
N SER A 78 -4.64 -4.04 -1.81
CA SER A 78 -5.61 -3.62 -0.79
C SER A 78 -5.56 -4.50 0.47
N GLY A 79 -6.32 -4.11 1.48
CA GLY A 79 -6.40 -4.74 2.78
C GLY A 79 -5.37 -4.22 3.79
N ASN A 80 -5.34 -4.85 4.95
CA ASN A 80 -4.53 -4.45 6.09
C ASN A 80 -3.03 -4.57 5.82
N LYS A 81 -2.26 -3.61 6.34
CA LYS A 81 -0.80 -3.57 6.28
C LYS A 81 -0.26 -3.17 7.65
N TRP A 82 0.79 -3.86 8.10
CA TRP A 82 1.43 -3.63 9.38
C TRP A 82 2.93 -3.46 9.20
N TYR A 83 3.48 -2.47 9.88
CA TYR A 83 4.89 -2.13 9.85
C TYR A 83 5.41 -1.89 11.26
N ILE A 84 6.63 -2.34 11.55
CA ILE A 84 7.29 -2.16 12.85
C ILE A 84 8.74 -1.75 12.67
N CYS A 85 9.31 -1.09 13.69
CA CYS A 85 10.75 -1.05 13.88
C CYS A 85 11.15 -2.21 14.81
N SER A 86 12.10 -3.04 14.40
CA SER A 86 12.53 -4.20 15.19
C SER A 86 13.77 -3.93 16.05
N VAL A 87 14.23 -2.68 16.11
CA VAL A 87 15.30 -2.31 17.04
C VAL A 87 14.73 -2.45 18.46
N LYS A 88 15.57 -2.94 19.37
CA LYS A 88 15.16 -3.33 20.72
C LYS A 88 14.26 -2.26 21.38
N ASP A 89 13.11 -2.70 21.88
CA ASP A 89 12.09 -1.93 22.60
C ASP A 89 11.38 -0.83 21.76
N HIS A 90 11.75 -0.59 20.50
CA HIS A 90 11.17 0.51 19.71
C HIS A 90 9.70 0.29 19.35
N CYS A 91 9.33 -0.92 18.93
CA CYS A 91 7.96 -1.25 18.56
C CYS A 91 7.02 -1.16 19.78
N GLU A 92 7.50 -1.62 20.94
CA GLU A 92 6.80 -1.57 22.23
C GLU A 92 6.61 -0.13 22.70
N LEU A 93 7.58 0.75 22.41
CA LEU A 93 7.47 2.20 22.59
C LEU A 93 6.67 2.90 21.48
N GLY A 94 5.81 2.16 20.77
CA GLY A 94 4.85 2.71 19.81
C GLY A 94 5.38 2.92 18.40
N MET A 95 6.62 2.51 18.07
CA MET A 95 7.18 2.65 16.71
C MET A 95 6.66 1.57 15.76
N LYS A 96 5.36 1.62 15.51
CA LYS A 96 4.61 0.68 14.70
C LYS A 96 3.44 1.36 14.00
N LEU A 97 3.17 0.98 12.76
CA LEU A 97 2.08 1.53 11.94
C LEU A 97 1.14 0.41 11.47
N PHE A 98 -0.16 0.61 11.67
CA PHE A 98 -1.22 -0.18 11.06
C PHE A 98 -2.05 0.73 10.14
N ILE A 99 -2.28 0.28 8.91
CA ILE A 99 -3.19 0.95 7.97
C ILE A 99 -4.08 -0.06 7.25
N THR A 100 -5.21 0.41 6.74
CA THR A 100 -6.06 -0.32 5.80
C THR A 100 -6.00 0.36 4.44
N VAL A 101 -5.62 -0.40 3.41
CA VAL A 101 -5.52 0.09 2.03
C VAL A 101 -6.79 -0.29 1.29
N SER A 102 -7.52 0.69 0.75
CA SER A 102 -8.64 0.40 -0.15
C SER A 102 -8.15 0.13 -1.57
N ASP A 103 -8.95 -0.55 -2.39
CA ASP A 103 -8.68 -0.58 -3.83
C ASP A 103 -8.62 0.85 -4.42
N GLU A 104 -7.93 0.98 -5.55
CA GLU A 104 -8.00 2.16 -6.40
C GLU A 104 -9.47 2.52 -6.61
N SER A 105 -9.81 3.81 -6.47
CA SER A 105 -11.14 4.27 -6.86
C SER A 105 -11.34 3.87 -8.32
N SER A 106 -12.25 2.92 -8.54
CA SER A 106 -12.64 2.44 -9.86
C SER A 106 -13.43 3.51 -10.61
N ALA A 107 -12.90 4.71 -10.76
CA ALA A 107 -13.41 5.71 -11.69
C ALA A 107 -13.25 5.27 -13.16
N VAL A 108 -12.55 4.16 -13.43
CA VAL A 108 -12.31 3.64 -14.79
C VAL A 108 -12.99 2.29 -15.08
N ARG A 109 -13.44 1.53 -14.07
CA ARG A 109 -14.36 0.40 -14.31
C ARG A 109 -15.83 0.82 -14.35
N GLY A 110 -16.11 2.05 -13.93
CA GLY A 110 -17.42 2.70 -14.00
C GLY A 110 -17.73 3.40 -15.31
N ILE A 111 -16.90 3.28 -16.37
CA ILE A 111 -17.45 3.37 -17.73
C ILE A 111 -18.24 2.08 -17.92
N THR A 112 -19.45 2.08 -17.36
CA THR A 112 -20.58 1.34 -17.89
C THR A 112 -20.51 1.41 -19.41
N LEU A 113 -20.07 0.34 -20.06
CA LEU A 113 -20.62 0.05 -21.37
C LEU A 113 -22.11 -0.11 -21.08
N SER A 114 -22.90 0.89 -21.47
CA SER A 114 -24.35 0.68 -21.56
C SER A 114 -24.53 -0.62 -22.34
N GLY A 115 -25.47 -1.48 -21.95
CA GLY A 115 -25.65 -2.79 -22.60
C GLY A 115 -25.76 -2.70 -24.13
N SER A 116 -26.21 -1.54 -24.64
CA SER A 116 -26.18 -1.18 -26.06
C SER A 116 -24.77 -1.07 -26.67
N TYR A 117 -23.80 -0.46 -25.98
CA TYR A 117 -22.44 -0.29 -26.49
C TYR A 117 -21.69 -1.62 -26.58
N GLN A 118 -21.95 -2.53 -25.63
CA GLN A 118 -21.37 -3.87 -25.64
C GLN A 118 -21.97 -4.75 -26.76
N ALA A 119 -23.27 -4.61 -27.04
CA ALA A 119 -23.92 -5.25 -28.17
C ALA A 119 -23.41 -4.71 -29.53
N PHE A 120 -23.28 -3.38 -29.66
CA PHE A 120 -22.76 -2.76 -30.89
C PHE A 120 -21.31 -3.15 -31.17
N MET A 121 -20.43 -3.15 -30.15
CA MET A 121 -19.03 -3.57 -30.32
C MET A 121 -18.88 -5.06 -30.62
N ALA A 122 -19.72 -5.92 -30.03
CA ALA A 122 -19.72 -7.35 -30.34
C ALA A 122 -20.18 -7.64 -31.78
N VAL A 123 -21.16 -6.90 -32.30
CA VAL A 123 -21.65 -7.02 -33.68
C VAL A 123 -20.61 -6.52 -34.69
N ILE A 124 -19.92 -5.41 -34.40
CA ILE A 124 -18.86 -4.88 -35.29
C ILE A 124 -17.69 -5.88 -35.39
N MET A 125 -17.24 -6.47 -34.28
CA MET A 125 -16.16 -7.46 -34.31
C MET A 125 -16.54 -8.76 -35.04
N ALA A 126 -17.80 -9.20 -34.96
CA ALA A 126 -18.28 -10.37 -35.70
C ALA A 126 -18.33 -10.11 -37.22
N ILE A 127 -18.73 -8.91 -37.65
CA ILE A 127 -18.82 -8.57 -39.08
C ILE A 127 -17.42 -8.45 -39.71
N THR A 128 -16.44 -7.90 -38.99
CA THR A 128 -15.06 -7.81 -39.50
C THR A 128 -14.35 -9.17 -39.55
N ALA A 129 -14.69 -10.10 -38.65
CA ALA A 129 -14.12 -11.45 -38.64
C ALA A 129 -14.59 -12.29 -39.84
N ILE A 130 -15.84 -12.12 -40.28
CA ILE A 130 -16.40 -12.81 -41.46
C ILE A 130 -15.72 -12.34 -42.75
N ALA A 131 -15.40 -11.04 -42.85
CA ALA A 131 -14.71 -10.48 -44.01
C ALA A 131 -13.23 -10.94 -44.13
N ALA A 132 -12.57 -11.23 -43.00
CA ALA A 132 -11.17 -11.68 -42.98
C ALA A 132 -10.98 -13.18 -43.27
N LEU A 133 -12.05 -13.98 -43.27
CA LEU A 133 -12.02 -15.41 -43.63
C LEU A 133 -12.31 -15.66 -45.12
N SER A 134 -12.55 -14.58 -45.89
CA SER A 134 -12.97 -14.64 -47.30
C SER A 134 -11.86 -14.24 -48.30
N THR A 135 -10.61 -14.17 -47.87
CA THR A 135 -9.42 -13.90 -48.73
C THR A 135 -8.30 -14.87 -48.43
#